data_AF-A0AAV6YWZ6-F1
#
_entry.id   AF-A0AAV6YWZ6-F1
#
_cell.length_a   1.000
_cell.length_b   1.000
_cell.length_c   1.000
_cell.angle_alpha   90.00
_cell.angle_beta   90.00
_cell.angle_gamma   90.00
#
_symmetry.space_group_name_H-M   'P 1'
#
loop_
_entity.id
_entity.type
_entity.pdbx_description
1 polymer ?
#
loop_
_entity_poly.entity_id
_entity_poly.type
_entity_poly.pdbx_seq_one_letter_code
_entity_poly.pdbx_strand_id
1 'polypeptide(L)'
;MRNEFERLAARQPLELLSMKRYELPAPSSGQRNDITAWQECVNNSMAQLEHQAVRIENLEIMSQHGCNAWRVYNENLVRMIESAQKDLQKLRKRIQDMNWQRKNSQLTSGAKLREMEST
;
A
#
# COMPACT_ATOMS: atom_id res chain seq x y z
N MET A 1 -14.29 13.83 -9.01
CA MET A 1 -14.42 15.23 -8.58
C MET A 1 -15.70 15.91 -9.08
N ARG A 2 -16.06 15.81 -10.37
CA ARG A 2 -17.30 16.41 -10.92
C ARG A 2 -18.58 16.09 -10.10
N ASN A 3 -18.79 14.81 -9.77
CA ASN A 3 -19.98 14.37 -9.03
C ASN A 3 -20.06 14.96 -7.59
N GLU A 4 -18.91 15.25 -6.97
CA GLU A 4 -18.86 15.82 -5.62
C GLU A 4 -19.24 17.31 -5.63
N PHE A 5 -18.83 18.04 -6.66
CA PHE A 5 -19.26 19.43 -6.86
C PHE A 5 -20.76 19.53 -7.16
N GLU A 6 -21.33 18.59 -7.91
CA GLU A 6 -22.77 18.52 -8.20
C GLU A 6 -23.58 18.22 -6.93
N ARG A 7 -23.10 17.29 -6.07
CA ARG A 7 -23.70 17.00 -4.75
C ARG A 7 -23.74 18.23 -3.85
N LEU A 8 -22.61 18.94 -3.74
CA LEU A 8 -22.49 20.15 -2.91
C LEU A 8 -23.39 21.27 -3.44
N ALA A 9 -23.44 21.48 -4.77
CA ALA A 9 -24.33 22.46 -5.39
C ALA A 9 -25.81 22.15 -5.12
N ALA A 10 -26.18 20.86 -5.14
CA ALA A 10 -27.52 20.38 -4.80
C ALA A 10 -27.81 20.31 -3.29
N ARG A 11 -26.84 20.71 -2.43
CA ARG A 11 -26.91 20.62 -0.96
C ARG A 11 -27.27 19.22 -0.45
N GLN A 12 -26.90 18.18 -1.19
CA GLN A 12 -27.17 16.80 -0.81
C GLN A 12 -26.16 16.36 0.27
N PRO A 13 -26.62 15.80 1.40
CA PRO A 13 -25.74 15.29 2.43
C PRO A 13 -24.83 14.20 1.89
N LEU A 14 -23.70 13.96 2.56
CA LEU A 14 -22.80 12.89 2.16
C LEU A 14 -23.50 11.56 2.46
N GLU A 15 -23.57 10.69 1.46
CA GLU A 15 -24.10 9.35 1.70
C GLU A 15 -23.15 8.63 2.65
N LEU A 16 -23.65 8.31 3.85
CA LEU A 16 -22.88 7.58 4.84
C LEU A 16 -22.74 6.13 4.37
N LEU A 17 -21.58 5.53 4.68
CA LEU A 17 -21.37 4.11 4.40
C LEU A 17 -22.41 3.29 5.16
N SER A 18 -23.32 2.64 4.42
CA SER A 18 -24.34 1.78 5.01
C SER A 18 -23.72 0.48 5.51
N MET A 19 -23.81 0.25 6.82
CA MET A 19 -23.41 -1.02 7.44
C MET A 19 -24.47 -2.11 7.30
N LYS A 20 -25.68 -1.78 6.80
CA LYS A 20 -26.78 -2.74 6.63
C LYS A 20 -26.40 -3.94 5.75
N ARG A 21 -25.39 -3.79 4.87
CA ARG A 21 -24.84 -4.89 4.05
C ARG A 21 -24.21 -6.02 4.87
N TYR A 22 -23.72 -5.72 6.07
CA TYR A 22 -23.06 -6.68 6.96
C TYR A 22 -23.99 -7.21 8.05
N GLU A 23 -25.22 -6.71 8.09
CA GLU A 23 -26.23 -7.02 9.10
C GLU A 23 -27.42 -7.69 8.42
N LEU A 24 -28.14 -8.52 9.18
CA LEU A 24 -29.41 -9.12 8.74
C LEU A 24 -30.56 -8.53 9.57
N PRO A 25 -30.83 -7.21 9.49
CA PRO A 25 -31.89 -6.62 10.28
C PRO A 25 -33.25 -7.09 9.75
N ALA A 26 -34.13 -7.47 10.67
CA ALA A 26 -35.54 -7.62 10.35
C ALA A 26 -36.17 -6.24 10.05
N PRO A 27 -37.32 -6.19 9.35
CA PRO A 27 -38.06 -4.94 9.19
C PRO A 27 -38.37 -4.30 10.54
N SER A 28 -38.32 -2.97 10.59
CA SER A 28 -38.65 -2.24 11.82
C SER A 28 -40.08 -2.54 12.28
N SER A 29 -40.39 -2.34 13.56
CA SER A 29 -41.70 -2.69 14.13
C SER A 29 -42.88 -2.05 13.36
N GLY A 30 -42.70 -0.83 12.85
CA GLY A 30 -43.70 -0.13 12.03
C GLY A 30 -43.82 -0.60 10.58
N GLN A 31 -42.87 -1.40 10.09
CA GLN A 31 -42.82 -1.92 8.71
C GLN A 31 -43.16 -3.40 8.60
N ARG A 32 -43.57 -4.05 9.69
CA ARG A 32 -43.85 -5.51 9.68
C ARG A 32 -45.02 -5.93 8.79
N ASN A 33 -45.95 -5.02 8.51
CA ASN A 33 -47.06 -5.26 7.58
C ASN A 33 -46.73 -4.82 6.15
N ASP A 34 -45.55 -4.24 5.92
CA ASP A 34 -45.09 -3.80 4.62
C ASP A 34 -44.34 -4.92 3.91
N ILE A 35 -44.96 -5.46 2.86
CA ILE A 35 -44.41 -6.54 2.04
C ILE A 35 -43.08 -6.12 1.40
N THR A 36 -42.94 -4.84 1.03
CA THR A 36 -41.72 -4.35 0.37
C THR A 36 -40.52 -4.38 1.32
N ALA A 37 -40.72 -3.97 2.58
CA ALA A 37 -39.68 -4.04 3.61
C ALA A 37 -39.21 -5.49 3.87
N TRP A 38 -40.13 -6.47 3.84
CA TRP A 38 -39.75 -7.88 3.93
C TRP A 38 -38.96 -8.35 2.71
N GLN A 39 -39.38 -7.97 1.50
CA GLN A 39 -38.66 -8.33 0.26
C GLN A 39 -37.23 -7.77 0.27
N GLU A 40 -37.03 -6.55 0.76
CA GLU A 40 -35.70 -5.94 0.93
C GLU A 40 -34.83 -6.76 1.90
N CYS A 41 -35.37 -7.16 3.05
CA CYS A 41 -34.65 -8.00 4.02
C CYS A 41 -34.27 -9.37 3.44
N VAL A 42 -35.16 -10.02 2.69
CA VAL A 42 -34.89 -11.30 2.02
C VAL A 42 -33.81 -11.13 0.95
N ASN A 43 -33.90 -10.07 0.12
CA ASN A 43 -32.91 -9.77 -0.91
C ASN A 43 -31.52 -9.52 -0.29
N ASN A 44 -31.45 -8.76 0.80
CA ASN A 44 -30.20 -8.55 1.54
C ASN A 44 -29.64 -9.87 2.10
N SER A 45 -30.51 -10.72 2.64
CA SER A 45 -30.12 -12.03 3.17
C SER A 45 -29.55 -12.95 2.10
N MET A 46 -30.18 -13.01 0.92
CA MET A 46 -29.69 -13.79 -0.22
C MET A 46 -28.34 -13.26 -0.71
N ALA A 47 -28.20 -11.94 -0.86
CA ALA A 47 -26.92 -11.34 -1.26
C ALA A 47 -25.81 -11.66 -0.24
N GLN A 48 -26.11 -11.60 1.06
CA GLN A 48 -25.14 -11.89 2.09
C GLN A 48 -24.74 -13.37 2.12
N LEU A 49 -25.67 -14.29 1.87
CA LEU A 49 -25.37 -15.72 1.74
C LEU A 49 -24.37 -15.99 0.61
N GLU A 50 -24.61 -15.43 -0.58
CA GLU A 50 -23.70 -15.56 -1.72
C GLU A 50 -22.31 -14.97 -1.41
N HIS A 51 -22.27 -13.80 -0.76
CA HIS A 51 -21.01 -13.22 -0.33
C HIS A 51 -20.25 -14.10 0.69
N GLN A 52 -20.96 -14.78 1.61
CA GLN A 52 -20.31 -15.73 2.53
C GLN A 52 -19.79 -16.96 1.80
N ALA A 53 -20.53 -17.50 0.82
CA ALA A 53 -20.08 -18.63 0.01
C ALA A 53 -18.76 -18.29 -0.73
N VAL A 54 -18.72 -17.15 -1.41
CA VAL A 54 -17.51 -16.65 -2.10
C VAL A 54 -16.38 -16.38 -1.11
N ARG A 55 -16.69 -15.87 0.09
CA ARG A 55 -15.68 -15.65 1.13
C ARG A 55 -15.05 -16.97 1.57
N ILE A 56 -15.85 -18.02 1.75
CA ILE A 56 -15.35 -19.35 2.13
C ILE A 56 -14.43 -19.89 1.02
N GLU A 57 -14.86 -19.83 -0.23
CA GLU A 57 -14.03 -20.26 -1.39
C GLU A 57 -12.69 -19.51 -1.43
N ASN A 58 -12.71 -18.18 -1.26
CA ASN A 58 -11.49 -17.38 -1.21
C ASN A 58 -10.58 -17.76 -0.02
N LEU A 59 -11.17 -18.05 1.14
CA LEU A 59 -10.41 -18.48 2.32
C LEU A 59 -9.82 -19.87 2.13
N GLU A 60 -10.49 -20.78 1.42
CA GLU A 60 -9.95 -22.09 1.06
C GLU A 60 -8.72 -21.95 0.16
N ILE A 61 -8.81 -21.13 -0.90
CA ILE A 61 -7.67 -20.82 -1.78
C ILE A 61 -6.52 -20.21 -0.98
N MET A 62 -6.82 -19.24 -0.10
CA MET A 62 -5.82 -18.60 0.76
C MET A 62 -5.20 -19.59 1.74
N SER A 63 -5.96 -20.51 2.31
CA SER A 63 -5.46 -21.55 3.21
C SER A 63 -4.50 -22.50 2.48
N GLN A 64 -4.80 -22.84 1.22
CA GLN A 64 -3.98 -23.76 0.42
C GLN A 64 -2.69 -23.11 -0.09
N HIS A 65 -2.75 -21.85 -0.53
CA HIS A 65 -1.64 -21.23 -1.27
C HIS A 65 -1.02 -20.01 -0.58
N GLY A 66 -1.71 -19.39 0.37
CA GLY A 66 -1.32 -18.11 0.96
C GLY A 66 0.05 -18.15 1.63
N CYS A 67 0.34 -19.19 2.42
CA CYS A 67 1.65 -19.31 3.11
C CYS A 67 2.81 -19.40 2.12
N ASN A 68 2.66 -20.20 1.06
CA ASN A 68 3.69 -20.36 0.04
C ASN A 68 3.87 -19.09 -0.80
N ALA A 69 2.77 -18.44 -1.21
CA ALA A 69 2.82 -17.17 -1.90
C ALA A 69 3.52 -16.09 -1.06
N TRP A 70 3.20 -16.03 0.23
CA TRP A 70 3.83 -15.08 1.16
C TRP A 70 5.33 -15.33 1.33
N ARG A 71 5.75 -16.60 1.40
CA ARG A 71 7.17 -16.96 1.46
C ARG A 71 7.93 -16.50 0.22
N VAL A 72 7.41 -16.77 -0.98
CA VAL A 72 8.02 -16.31 -2.24
C VAL A 72 8.07 -14.78 -2.31
N TYR A 73 7.01 -14.12 -1.84
CA TYR A 73 6.98 -12.65 -1.75
C TYR A 73 8.10 -12.12 -0.83
N ASN A 74 8.30 -12.72 0.34
CA ASN A 74 9.39 -12.35 1.25
C ASN A 74 10.77 -12.60 0.62
N GLU A 75 10.96 -13.71 -0.08
CA GLU A 75 12.21 -14.00 -0.80
C GLU A 75 12.51 -12.95 -1.89
N ASN A 76 11.49 -12.41 -2.56
CA ASN A 76 11.65 -11.28 -3.48
C ASN A 76 12.06 -10.01 -2.75
N LEU A 77 11.43 -9.70 -1.61
CA LEU A 77 11.76 -8.50 -0.81
C LEU A 77 13.20 -8.55 -0.31
N VAL A 78 13.67 -9.70 0.20
CA VAL A 78 15.05 -9.88 0.65
C VAL A 78 16.02 -9.61 -0.50
N ARG A 79 15.79 -10.18 -1.68
CA ARG A 79 16.63 -9.95 -2.86
C ARG A 79 16.69 -8.47 -3.27
N MET A 80 15.56 -7.76 -3.20
CA MET A 80 15.51 -6.33 -3.50
C MET A 80 16.36 -5.52 -2.51
N ILE A 81 16.27 -5.84 -1.21
CA ILE A 81 17.06 -5.18 -0.16
C ILE A 81 18.55 -5.44 -0.37
N GLU A 82 18.95 -6.69 -0.59
CA GLU A 82 20.35 -7.06 -0.83
C GLU A 82 20.94 -6.35 -2.04
N SER A 83 20.17 -6.27 -3.15
CA SER A 83 20.61 -5.54 -4.35
C SER A 83 20.83 -4.05 -4.05
N ALA A 84 19.88 -3.40 -3.38
CA ALA A 84 19.99 -1.99 -3.03
C ALA A 84 21.18 -1.71 -2.09
N GLN A 85 21.40 -2.57 -1.09
CA GLN A 85 22.53 -2.47 -0.17
C GLN A 85 23.87 -2.64 -0.89
N LYS A 86 23.96 -3.60 -1.83
CA LYS A 86 25.16 -3.83 -2.63
C LYS A 86 25.50 -2.62 -3.49
N ASP A 87 24.51 -1.99 -4.11
CA ASP A 87 24.73 -0.80 -4.92
C ASP A 87 25.12 0.42 -4.08
N LEU A 88 24.51 0.57 -2.89
CA LEU A 88 24.93 1.58 -1.92
C LEU A 88 26.39 1.40 -1.50
N GLN A 89 26.82 0.16 -1.22
CA GLN A 89 28.20 -0.14 -0.83
C GLN A 89 29.18 0.20 -1.96
N LYS A 90 28.86 -0.17 -3.21
CA LYS A 90 29.68 0.19 -4.39
C LYS A 90 29.81 1.72 -4.52
N LEU A 91 28.70 2.45 -4.36
CA LEU A 91 28.71 3.91 -4.47
C LEU A 91 29.56 4.55 -3.37
N ARG A 92 29.42 4.08 -2.13
CA ARG A 92 30.25 4.54 -1.00
C ARG A 92 31.74 4.32 -1.25
N LYS A 93 32.11 3.15 -1.76
CA LYS A 93 33.51 2.86 -2.14
C LYS A 93 34.01 3.84 -3.20
N ARG A 94 33.22 4.05 -4.28
CA ARG A 94 33.59 4.99 -5.35
C ARG A 94 33.76 6.43 -4.84
N ILE A 95 32.91 6.87 -3.92
CA ILE A 95 33.04 8.19 -3.28
C ILE A 95 34.35 8.27 -2.48
N GLN A 96 34.66 7.23 -1.69
CA GLN A 96 35.89 7.18 -0.90
C GLN A 96 37.14 7.20 -1.79
N ASP A 97 37.17 6.40 -2.86
CA ASP A 97 38.28 6.34 -3.81
C ASP A 97 38.52 7.71 -4.47
N MET A 98 37.44 8.38 -4.90
CA MET A 98 37.51 9.73 -5.47
C MET A 98 38.04 10.75 -4.45
N ASN A 99 37.56 10.71 -3.21
CA ASN A 99 38.02 11.62 -2.16
C ASN A 99 39.49 11.38 -1.82
N TRP A 100 39.94 10.13 -1.83
CA TRP A 100 41.34 9.78 -1.62
C TRP A 100 42.24 10.34 -2.73
N GLN A 101 41.86 10.16 -4.00
CA GLN A 101 42.58 10.74 -5.14
C GLN A 101 42.64 12.26 -5.05
N ARG A 102 41.51 12.92 -4.74
CA ARG A 102 41.46 14.38 -4.56
C ARG A 102 42.39 14.86 -3.46
N LYS A 103 42.39 14.18 -2.30
CA LYS A 103 43.28 14.50 -1.18
C LYS A 103 44.74 14.39 -1.60
N ASN A 104 45.12 13.31 -2.29
CA ASN A 104 46.50 13.11 -2.73
C ASN A 104 46.96 14.21 -3.70
N SER A 105 46.15 14.52 -4.71
CA SER A 105 46.45 15.60 -5.66
C SER A 105 46.57 16.97 -4.97
N GLN A 106 45.67 17.27 -4.03
CA GLN A 106 45.72 18.53 -3.26
C GLN A 106 46.97 18.64 -2.38
N LEU A 107 47.39 17.54 -1.73
CA LEU A 107 48.60 17.53 -0.91
C LEU A 107 49.86 17.76 -1.77
N THR A 108 49.97 17.09 -2.92
CA THR A 108 51.10 17.26 -3.84
C THR A 108 51.16 18.69 -4.40
N SER A 109 50.05 19.21 -4.92
CA SER A 109 50.01 20.59 -5.44
C SER A 109 50.26 21.62 -4.35
N GLY A 110 49.71 21.42 -3.15
CA GLY A 110 49.92 22.32 -2.00
C GLY A 110 51.35 22.30 -1.45
N ALA A 111 52.07 21.18 -1.55
CA ALA A 111 53.50 21.15 -1.26
C ALA A 111 54.30 21.99 -2.28
N LYS A 112 54.00 21.84 -3.57
CA LYS A 112 54.66 22.59 -4.64
C LYS A 112 54.39 24.10 -4.58
N LEU A 113 53.18 24.51 -4.22
CA LEU A 113 52.85 25.92 -4.01
C LEU A 113 53.67 26.53 -2.87
N ARG A 114 53.77 25.84 -1.74
CA ARG A 114 54.58 26.30 -0.59
C ARG A 114 56.06 26.43 -0.91
N GLU A 115 56.60 25.54 -1.73
CA GLU A 115 57.98 25.63 -2.21
C GLU A 115 58.19 26.90 -3.06
N MET A 116 57.28 27.15 -4.02
CA MET A 116 57.36 28.34 -4.88
C MET A 116 57.14 29.65 -4.12
N GLU A 117 56.30 29.67 -3.08
CA GLU A 117 56.09 30.85 -2.23
C GLU A 117 57.29 31.14 -1.29
N SER A 118 58.13 30.13 -1.04
CA SER A 118 59.32 30.26 -0.20
C SER A 118 60.57 30.66 -0.98
N THR A 119 60.49 30.77 -2.32
CA THR A 119 61.59 31.15 -3.22
C THR A 119 61.38 32.58 -3.70
#